data_AF-A0A327UPB6-F1
#
_entry.id   AF-A0A327UPB6-F1
#
_cell.length_a   1.000
_cell.length_b   1.000
_cell.length_c   1.000
_cell.angle_alpha   90.00
_cell.angle_beta   90.00
_cell.angle_gamma   90.00
#
_symmetry.space_group_name_H-M   'P 1'
#
loop_
_entity.id
_entity.type
_entity.pdbx_description
1 polymer ?
#
loop_
_entity_poly.entity_id
_entity_poly.type
_entity_poly.pdbx_seq_one_letter_code
_entity_poly.pdbx_strand_id
1 'polypeptide(L)'
;MSQPTRGARDPVAEGLPTGSTLSVAVAHVGAYGEGAWADSQPLSIYTGVSLALLRSDVASSITRLNIHAYDAGTAYNPKEALAAYQHYFKGPILLGVQIAPDAWPQEGEPNAHVLSLPEVKDLASEVKAQGAGGMSLWSLYKRPKSGTPSAREVSQTICDVLELGDSTQPWPW
;
A
#
# COMPACT_ATOMS: atom_id res chain seq x y z
N MET A 1 -2.66 -31.58 31.91
CA MET A 1 -2.51 -31.34 30.46
C MET A 1 -3.42 -30.19 30.08
N SER A 2 -2.88 -28.98 29.97
CA SER A 2 -3.61 -27.79 29.53
C SER A 2 -3.79 -27.84 28.02
N GLN A 3 -5.03 -27.77 27.54
CA GLN A 3 -5.30 -27.57 26.11
C GLN A 3 -4.70 -26.23 25.68
N PRO A 4 -4.07 -26.16 24.49
CA PRO A 4 -3.67 -24.87 23.93
C PRO A 4 -4.95 -24.10 23.62
N THR A 5 -5.09 -22.91 24.20
CA THR A 5 -6.11 -21.94 23.81
C THR A 5 -6.00 -21.72 22.31
N ARG A 6 -7.02 -22.08 21.54
CA ARG A 6 -7.13 -21.64 20.13
C ARG A 6 -7.01 -20.12 20.17
N GLY A 7 -5.96 -19.57 19.54
CA GLY A 7 -5.84 -18.13 19.33
C GLY A 7 -7.16 -17.59 18.77
N ALA A 8 -7.55 -16.40 19.20
CA ALA A 8 -8.79 -15.77 18.77
C ALA A 8 -8.78 -15.68 17.23
N ARG A 9 -9.67 -16.41 16.58
CA ARG A 9 -9.85 -16.35 15.13
C ARG A 9 -10.66 -15.11 14.79
N ASP A 10 -10.30 -14.47 13.67
CA ASP A 10 -10.98 -13.28 13.18
C ASP A 10 -12.41 -13.63 12.72
N PRO A 11 -13.47 -13.10 13.36
CA PRO A 11 -14.83 -13.40 12.98
C PRO A 11 -15.17 -12.91 11.57
N VAL A 12 -14.47 -11.89 11.05
CA VAL A 12 -14.65 -11.44 9.66
C VAL A 12 -14.17 -12.52 8.72
N ALA A 13 -12.97 -13.07 8.95
CA ALA A 13 -12.44 -14.15 8.11
C ALA A 13 -13.25 -15.45 8.22
N GLU A 14 -13.76 -15.78 9.41
CA GLU A 14 -14.62 -16.96 9.61
C GLU A 14 -15.94 -16.88 8.85
N GLY A 15 -16.46 -15.67 8.64
CA GLY A 15 -17.68 -15.44 7.86
C GLY A 15 -17.49 -15.52 6.34
N LEU A 16 -16.25 -15.58 5.84
CA LEU A 16 -15.98 -15.57 4.41
C LEU A 16 -15.95 -16.99 3.80
N PRO A 17 -16.43 -17.17 2.56
CA PRO A 17 -16.23 -18.43 1.82
C PRO A 17 -14.75 -18.83 1.75
N THR A 18 -14.47 -20.14 1.82
CA THR A 18 -13.11 -20.66 1.66
C THR A 18 -12.49 -20.17 0.35
N GLY A 19 -11.25 -19.67 0.42
CA GLY A 19 -10.52 -19.10 -0.73
C GLY A 19 -10.81 -17.61 -0.98
N SER A 20 -11.63 -16.96 -0.17
CA SER A 20 -11.87 -15.51 -0.27
C SER A 20 -10.61 -14.70 0.06
N THR A 21 -10.52 -13.50 -0.53
CA THR A 21 -9.48 -12.52 -0.19
C THR A 21 -9.99 -11.58 0.88
N LEU A 22 -9.27 -11.47 1.99
CA LEU A 22 -9.43 -10.41 2.99
C LEU A 22 -8.28 -9.41 2.82
N SER A 23 -8.57 -8.27 2.20
CA SER A 23 -7.62 -7.19 1.99
C SER A 23 -7.89 -6.04 2.95
N VAL A 24 -6.86 -5.51 3.60
CA VAL A 24 -6.98 -4.35 4.48
C VAL A 24 -6.15 -3.19 3.95
N ALA A 25 -6.79 -2.03 3.80
CA ALA A 25 -6.11 -0.78 3.50
C ALA A 25 -5.53 -0.19 4.80
N VAL A 26 -4.25 0.17 4.77
CA VAL A 26 -3.50 0.67 5.93
C VAL A 26 -2.85 2.01 5.61
N ALA A 27 -2.72 2.86 6.62
CA ALA A 27 -2.23 4.23 6.45
C ALA A 27 -0.72 4.24 6.11
N HIS A 28 -0.30 5.19 5.28
CA HIS A 28 1.10 5.51 4.94
C HIS A 28 2.10 5.27 6.09
N VAL A 29 1.98 6.01 7.20
CA VAL A 29 2.90 5.96 8.36
C VAL A 29 2.42 5.01 9.47
N GLY A 30 1.44 4.15 9.18
CA GLY A 30 0.78 3.31 10.17
C GLY A 30 1.68 2.26 10.85
N ALA A 31 2.84 1.96 10.26
CA ALA A 31 3.85 1.05 10.82
C ALA A 31 5.05 1.77 11.46
N TYR A 32 5.04 3.11 11.53
CA TYR A 32 6.10 3.90 12.17
C TYR A 32 5.90 4.04 13.68
N GLY A 33 6.88 4.65 14.36
CA GLY A 33 6.78 5.07 15.76
C GLY A 33 7.42 4.10 16.76
N GLU A 34 8.03 3.00 16.30
CA GLU A 34 8.71 2.04 17.15
C GLU A 34 9.94 1.42 16.48
N GLY A 35 10.91 0.97 17.30
CA GLY A 35 12.08 0.22 16.84
C GLY A 35 12.93 0.99 15.84
N ALA A 36 13.25 0.36 14.70
CA ALA A 36 14.02 0.99 13.63
C ALA A 36 13.29 2.18 12.96
N TRP A 37 11.97 2.30 13.16
CA TRP A 37 11.13 3.35 12.60
C TRP A 37 10.60 4.32 13.66
N ALA A 38 11.25 4.39 14.83
CA ALA A 38 10.84 5.29 15.91
C ALA A 38 10.86 6.76 15.47
N ASP A 39 11.85 7.14 14.66
CA ASP A 39 12.07 8.52 14.22
C ASP A 39 11.72 8.74 12.73
N SER A 40 11.15 7.74 12.05
CA SER A 40 10.75 7.83 10.64
C SER A 40 9.73 8.95 10.41
N GLN A 41 9.86 9.65 9.28
CA GLN A 41 9.07 10.84 8.97
C GLN A 41 8.07 10.60 7.84
N PRO A 42 6.93 11.33 7.85
CA PRO A 42 6.51 12.27 8.87
C PRO A 42 5.87 11.60 10.09
N LEU A 43 5.88 12.32 11.21
CA LEU A 43 4.98 12.04 12.33
C LEU A 43 3.60 12.64 12.06
N SER A 44 2.53 11.88 12.29
CA SER A 44 1.16 12.32 12.12
C SER A 44 0.21 11.60 13.09
N ILE A 45 -1.07 11.95 13.05
CA ILE A 45 -2.11 11.23 13.80
C ILE A 45 -2.25 9.75 13.37
N TYR A 46 -1.68 9.38 12.23
CA TYR A 46 -1.69 8.01 11.71
C TYR A 46 -0.43 7.23 12.11
N THR A 47 0.57 7.85 12.73
CA THR A 47 1.80 7.16 13.14
C THR A 47 1.46 6.02 14.10
N GLY A 48 1.88 4.81 13.75
CA GLY A 48 1.69 3.60 14.56
C GLY A 48 0.25 3.05 14.58
N VAL A 49 -0.70 3.66 13.85
CA VAL A 49 -2.12 3.26 13.90
C VAL A 49 -2.36 1.81 13.47
N SER A 50 -1.45 1.23 12.68
CA SER A 50 -1.56 -0.14 12.20
C SER A 50 -0.81 -1.15 13.08
N LEU A 51 0.06 -0.72 13.99
CA LEU A 51 0.92 -1.64 14.78
C LEU A 51 0.13 -2.66 15.59
N ALA A 52 -0.99 -2.24 16.21
CA ALA A 52 -1.84 -3.14 16.99
C ALA A 52 -2.45 -4.25 16.11
N LEU A 53 -2.92 -3.90 14.91
CA LEU A 53 -3.42 -4.88 13.94
C LEU A 53 -2.29 -5.81 13.50
N LEU A 54 -1.15 -5.26 13.09
CA LEU A 54 -0.02 -6.02 12.54
C LEU A 54 0.57 -7.04 13.53
N ARG A 55 0.44 -6.79 14.84
CA ARG A 55 0.90 -7.69 15.92
C ARG A 55 -0.14 -8.69 16.40
N SER A 56 -1.38 -8.51 16.00
CA SER A 56 -2.48 -9.36 16.46
C SER A 56 -2.46 -10.73 15.77
N ASP A 57 -2.98 -11.75 16.45
CA ASP A 57 -3.15 -13.09 15.87
C ASP A 57 -4.05 -13.05 14.61
N VAL A 58 -4.99 -12.10 14.56
CA VAL A 58 -5.86 -11.91 13.41
C VAL A 58 -5.13 -11.38 12.18
N ALA A 59 -3.91 -10.83 12.29
CA ALA A 59 -3.13 -10.47 11.12
C ALA A 59 -2.91 -11.67 10.18
N SER A 60 -2.85 -12.89 10.74
CA SER A 60 -2.71 -14.12 9.95
C SER A 60 -3.92 -14.46 9.06
N SER A 61 -5.09 -13.85 9.30
CA SER A 61 -6.29 -14.02 8.46
C SER A 61 -6.28 -13.09 7.23
N ILE A 62 -5.47 -12.03 7.26
CA ILE A 62 -5.38 -11.04 6.19
C ILE A 62 -4.59 -11.65 5.03
N THR A 63 -5.22 -11.74 3.86
CA THR A 63 -4.57 -12.33 2.68
C THR A 63 -3.69 -11.34 1.94
N ARG A 64 -3.93 -10.03 2.10
CA ARG A 64 -3.04 -8.97 1.63
C ARG A 64 -3.25 -7.64 2.37
N LEU A 65 -2.19 -6.86 2.52
CA LEU A 65 -2.26 -5.47 2.96
C LEU A 65 -2.11 -4.52 1.79
N ASN A 66 -2.75 -3.36 1.88
CA ASN A 66 -2.70 -2.30 0.90
C ASN A 66 -2.25 -1.00 1.56
N ILE A 67 -0.99 -0.62 1.38
CA ILE A 67 -0.46 0.62 1.96
C ILE A 67 -0.96 1.79 1.10
N HIS A 68 -1.70 2.72 1.70
CA HIS A 68 -1.99 4.01 1.07
C HIS A 68 -0.73 4.88 1.14
N ALA A 69 0.21 4.66 0.23
CA ALA A 69 1.53 5.29 0.23
C ALA A 69 1.55 6.64 -0.51
N TYR A 70 0.53 7.44 -0.25
CA TYR A 70 0.27 8.77 -0.80
C TYR A 70 -0.43 9.62 0.28
N ASP A 71 -0.68 10.90 0.01
CA ASP A 71 -1.33 11.84 0.94
C ASP A 71 -0.60 11.99 2.29
N ALA A 72 0.72 11.81 2.28
CA ALA A 72 1.57 11.79 3.47
C ALA A 72 2.58 12.96 3.52
N GLY A 73 2.57 13.86 2.53
CA GLY A 73 3.43 15.04 2.52
C GLY A 73 4.86 14.75 2.09
N THR A 74 5.68 15.80 2.00
CA THR A 74 6.96 15.77 1.29
C THR A 74 8.09 15.05 2.00
N ALA A 75 7.99 14.87 3.32
CA ALA A 75 8.96 14.09 4.09
C ALA A 75 8.72 12.58 4.03
N TYR A 76 7.58 12.15 3.48
CA TYR A 76 7.21 10.74 3.43
C TYR A 76 8.04 9.96 2.42
N ASN A 77 8.51 8.79 2.84
CA ASN A 77 9.19 7.83 1.98
C ASN A 77 8.36 6.53 1.84
N PRO A 78 7.73 6.26 0.68
CA PRO A 78 6.93 5.05 0.48
C PRO A 78 7.74 3.75 0.58
N LYS A 79 9.05 3.79 0.28
CA LYS A 79 9.93 2.60 0.36
C LYS A 79 10.26 2.24 1.81
N GLU A 80 10.45 3.25 2.65
CA GLU A 80 10.65 3.07 4.09
C GLU A 80 9.37 2.51 4.75
N ALA A 81 8.20 3.03 4.35
CA ALA A 81 6.92 2.48 4.79
C ALA A 81 6.74 1.02 4.39
N LEU A 82 7.08 0.65 3.15
CA LEU A 82 7.06 -0.75 2.71
C LEU A 82 7.91 -1.64 3.61
N ALA A 83 9.15 -1.24 3.88
CA ALA A 83 10.06 -1.97 4.76
C ALA A 83 9.51 -2.09 6.20
N ALA A 84 8.91 -1.02 6.74
CA ALA A 84 8.25 -1.04 8.05
C ALA A 84 7.11 -2.05 8.09
N TYR A 85 6.23 -2.04 7.09
CA TYR A 85 5.12 -2.98 7.03
C TYR A 85 5.60 -4.43 6.87
N GLN A 86 6.59 -4.72 6.02
CA GLN A 86 7.15 -6.07 5.84
C GLN A 86 7.85 -6.59 7.11
N HIS A 87 8.37 -5.70 7.95
CA HIS A 87 8.91 -6.09 9.24
C HIS A 87 7.85 -6.70 10.16
N TYR A 88 6.66 -6.13 10.21
CA TYR A 88 5.59 -6.59 11.10
C TYR A 88 4.66 -7.63 10.44
N PHE A 89 4.33 -7.49 9.17
CA PHE A 89 3.43 -8.37 8.44
C PHE A 89 4.18 -9.27 7.46
N LYS A 90 3.88 -10.58 7.51
CA LYS A 90 4.58 -11.60 6.72
C LYS A 90 3.84 -12.06 5.46
N GLY A 91 2.63 -11.54 5.24
CA GLY A 91 1.87 -11.82 4.03
C GLY A 91 2.17 -10.86 2.88
N PRO A 92 1.46 -11.00 1.75
CA PRO A 92 1.59 -10.11 0.59
C PRO A 92 1.22 -8.66 0.92
N ILE A 93 2.11 -7.73 0.58
CA ILE A 93 1.88 -6.28 0.73
C ILE A 93 1.82 -5.63 -0.64
N LEU A 94 0.78 -4.85 -0.88
CA LEU A 94 0.63 -4.01 -2.05
C LEU A 94 0.99 -2.56 -1.69
N LEU A 95 1.92 -1.97 -2.43
CA LEU A 95 2.28 -0.55 -2.29
C LEU A 95 1.36 0.30 -3.17
N GLY A 96 0.55 1.17 -2.56
CA GLY A 96 -0.44 1.96 -3.27
C GLY A 96 0.08 3.30 -3.77
N VAL A 97 -0.26 3.64 -5.01
CA VAL A 97 0.00 4.96 -5.62
C VAL A 97 -1.30 5.65 -5.99
N GLN A 98 -1.30 6.98 -6.04
CA GLN A 98 -2.48 7.78 -6.36
C GLN A 98 -2.36 8.48 -7.72
N ILE A 99 -3.42 8.41 -8.53
CA ILE A 99 -3.53 9.22 -9.74
C ILE A 99 -3.70 10.68 -9.35
N ALA A 100 -2.87 11.54 -9.94
CA ALA A 100 -2.88 12.96 -9.67
C ALA A 100 -4.23 13.62 -10.01
N PRO A 101 -4.59 14.73 -9.34
CA PRO A 101 -3.85 15.38 -8.26
C PRO A 101 -4.00 14.62 -6.93
N ASP A 102 -2.98 14.54 -6.10
CA ASP A 102 -3.13 13.93 -4.77
C ASP A 102 -4.16 14.68 -3.91
N ALA A 103 -4.74 14.01 -2.92
CA ALA A 103 -5.71 14.67 -2.03
C ALA A 103 -5.02 15.58 -1.01
N TRP A 104 -3.75 15.29 -0.69
CA TRP A 104 -2.96 16.05 0.26
C TRP A 104 -1.44 16.05 -0.03
N PRO A 105 -0.75 17.20 0.11
CA PRO A 105 -1.32 18.53 0.28
C PRO A 105 -2.11 18.94 -0.97
N GLN A 106 -3.13 19.80 -0.77
CA GLN A 106 -4.11 20.13 -1.81
C GLN A 106 -3.43 20.71 -3.05
N GLU A 107 -4.02 20.48 -4.21
CA GLU A 107 -3.54 21.04 -5.47
C GLU A 107 -3.37 22.57 -5.37
N GLY A 108 -2.20 23.07 -5.80
CA GLY A 108 -1.86 24.50 -5.74
C GLY A 108 -1.06 24.89 -4.50
N GLU A 109 -0.98 24.01 -3.50
CA GLU A 109 -0.04 24.19 -2.40
C GLU A 109 1.41 23.96 -2.89
N PRO A 110 2.41 24.68 -2.34
CA PRO A 110 3.80 24.65 -2.78
C PRO A 110 4.50 23.27 -2.64
N ASN A 111 3.79 22.28 -2.11
CA ASN A 111 4.27 20.93 -1.82
C ASN A 111 3.34 19.83 -2.35
N ALA A 112 2.38 20.16 -3.23
CA ALA A 112 1.48 19.18 -3.83
C ALA A 112 2.27 18.13 -4.61
N HIS A 113 2.15 16.88 -4.17
CA HIS A 113 2.78 15.75 -4.86
C HIS A 113 2.02 15.45 -6.17
N VAL A 114 2.78 15.09 -7.21
CA VAL A 114 2.24 14.70 -8.52
C VAL A 114 2.96 13.45 -8.97
N LEU A 115 2.26 12.32 -8.92
CA LEU A 115 2.79 11.03 -9.36
C LEU A 115 3.31 11.10 -10.80
N SER A 116 4.54 10.63 -11.01
CA SER A 116 5.18 10.56 -12.33
C SER A 116 5.44 9.12 -12.76
N LEU A 117 5.54 8.85 -14.07
CA LEU A 117 5.90 7.50 -14.56
C LEU A 117 7.29 7.02 -14.09
N PRO A 118 8.34 7.87 -14.04
CA PRO A 118 9.63 7.47 -13.46
C PRO A 118 9.51 7.02 -11.99
N GLU A 119 8.69 7.72 -11.20
CA GLU A 119 8.43 7.35 -9.82
C GLU A 119 7.65 6.02 -9.72
N VAL A 120 6.61 5.83 -10.53
CA VAL A 120 5.89 4.54 -10.61
C VAL A 120 6.86 3.40 -10.91
N LYS A 121 7.78 3.60 -11.87
CA LYS A 121 8.80 2.62 -12.21
C LYS A 121 9.76 2.32 -11.06
N ASP A 122 10.20 3.35 -10.34
CA ASP A 122 11.09 3.23 -9.18
C ASP A 122 10.41 2.46 -8.04
N LEU A 123 9.16 2.79 -7.71
CA LEU A 123 8.37 2.10 -6.69
C LEU A 123 8.05 0.65 -7.08
N ALA A 124 7.69 0.40 -8.35
CA ALA A 124 7.45 -0.96 -8.84
C ALA A 124 8.74 -1.81 -8.78
N SER A 125 9.89 -1.20 -9.08
CA SER A 125 11.18 -1.88 -8.98
C SER A 125 11.53 -2.22 -7.54
N GLU A 126 11.23 -1.32 -6.59
CA GLU A 126 11.40 -1.57 -5.16
C GLU A 126 10.51 -2.72 -4.68
N VAL A 127 9.22 -2.70 -5.04
CA VAL A 127 8.26 -3.77 -4.73
C VAL A 127 8.75 -5.12 -5.23
N LYS A 128 9.25 -5.17 -6.47
CA LYS A 128 9.85 -6.38 -7.06
C LYS A 128 11.09 -6.82 -6.30
N ALA A 129 12.00 -5.90 -6.00
CA ALA A 129 13.27 -6.18 -5.33
C ALA A 129 13.07 -6.70 -3.89
N GLN A 130 12.09 -6.17 -3.17
CA GLN A 130 11.76 -6.60 -1.80
C GLN A 130 10.84 -7.83 -1.75
N GLY A 131 10.46 -8.40 -2.89
CA GLY A 131 9.53 -9.54 -2.94
C GLY A 131 8.18 -9.24 -2.30
N ALA A 132 7.71 -7.99 -2.40
CA ALA A 132 6.39 -7.60 -1.95
C ALA A 132 5.29 -8.20 -2.85
N GLY A 133 4.03 -8.07 -2.45
CA GLY A 133 2.89 -8.68 -3.15
C GLY A 133 2.50 -7.99 -4.46
N GLY A 134 2.99 -6.76 -4.70
CA GLY A 134 2.68 -5.98 -5.90
C GLY A 134 2.38 -4.51 -5.57
N MET A 135 1.62 -3.86 -6.44
CA MET A 135 1.18 -2.47 -6.25
C MET A 135 -0.34 -2.35 -6.36
N SER A 136 -0.87 -1.27 -5.82
CA SER A 136 -2.28 -0.88 -6.00
C SER A 136 -2.40 0.55 -6.51
N LEU A 137 -3.57 0.87 -7.05
CA LEU A 137 -3.82 2.15 -7.72
C LEU A 137 -5.08 2.81 -7.18
N TRP A 138 -4.94 4.04 -6.70
CA TRP A 138 -6.04 4.91 -6.29
C TRP A 138 -6.17 6.14 -7.21
N SER A 139 -7.12 6.22 -8.12
CA SER A 139 -8.11 5.21 -8.44
C SER A 139 -8.31 5.14 -9.95
N LEU A 140 -8.82 4.00 -10.41
CA LEU A 140 -9.00 3.68 -11.83
C LEU A 140 -9.89 4.69 -12.56
N TYR A 141 -10.83 5.34 -11.86
CA TYR A 141 -11.81 6.25 -12.44
C TYR A 141 -11.48 7.73 -12.26
N LYS A 142 -10.34 8.04 -11.62
CA LYS A 142 -9.94 9.43 -11.43
C LYS A 142 -9.49 10.02 -12.76
N ARG A 143 -10.06 11.18 -13.12
CA ARG A 143 -9.59 11.94 -14.27
C ARG A 143 -8.24 12.54 -13.91
N PRO A 144 -7.15 12.17 -14.62
CA PRO A 144 -5.84 12.72 -14.32
C PRO A 144 -5.85 14.22 -14.62
N LYS A 145 -5.07 14.97 -13.85
CA LYS A 145 -4.75 16.35 -14.20
C LYS A 145 -4.07 16.40 -15.57
N SER A 146 -4.35 17.45 -16.35
CA SER A 146 -3.67 17.67 -17.64
C SER A 146 -2.15 17.67 -17.46
N GLY A 147 -1.44 16.90 -18.28
CA GLY A 147 0.01 16.75 -18.21
C GLY A 147 0.51 15.75 -17.16
N THR A 148 -0.38 15.01 -16.50
CA THR A 148 -0.03 13.94 -15.55
C THR A 148 -0.41 12.56 -16.10
N PRO A 149 0.24 11.48 -15.64
CA PRO A 149 -0.06 10.14 -16.12
C PRO A 149 -1.50 9.70 -15.83
N SER A 150 -2.12 9.04 -16.80
CA SER A 150 -3.43 8.41 -16.65
C SER A 150 -3.36 7.11 -15.85
N ALA A 151 -4.52 6.66 -15.34
CA ALA A 151 -4.65 5.35 -14.70
C ALA A 151 -4.14 4.20 -15.59
N ARG A 152 -4.32 4.31 -16.90
CA ARG A 152 -3.84 3.34 -17.89
C ARG A 152 -2.31 3.34 -17.96
N GLU A 153 -1.68 4.50 -18.13
CA GLU A 153 -0.22 4.60 -18.22
C GLU A 153 0.47 4.13 -16.93
N VAL A 154 -0.09 4.47 -15.77
CA VAL A 154 0.41 4.00 -14.47
C VAL A 154 0.28 2.49 -14.36
N SER A 155 -0.90 1.93 -14.66
CA SER A 155 -1.12 0.47 -14.56
C SER A 155 -0.26 -0.31 -15.53
N GLN A 156 -0.11 0.18 -16.77
CA GLN A 156 0.78 -0.41 -17.76
C GLN A 156 2.22 -0.44 -17.25
N THR A 157 2.72 0.68 -16.71
CA THR A 157 4.07 0.78 -16.16
C THR A 157 4.28 -0.20 -15.01
N ILE A 158 3.30 -0.33 -14.12
CA ILE A 158 3.34 -1.31 -13.02
C ILE A 158 3.43 -2.73 -13.58
N CYS A 159 2.54 -3.10 -14.51
CA CYS A 159 2.53 -4.45 -15.08
C CYS A 159 3.83 -4.79 -15.82
N ASP A 160 4.41 -3.82 -16.53
CA ASP A 160 5.65 -4.03 -17.29
C ASP A 160 6.85 -4.25 -16.35
N VAL A 161 6.96 -3.49 -15.26
CA VAL A 161 8.05 -3.66 -14.28
C VAL A 161 7.90 -4.94 -13.47
N LEU A 162 6.66 -5.24 -13.06
CA LEU A 162 6.33 -6.44 -12.28
C LEU A 162 6.19 -7.70 -13.14
N GLU A 163 6.31 -7.59 -14.47
CA GLU A 163 6.23 -8.70 -15.43
C GLU A 163 4.91 -9.50 -15.34
N LEU A 164 3.77 -8.80 -15.14
CA LEU A 164 2.47 -9.42 -14.81
C LEU A 164 1.70 -10.01 -16.01
N GLY A 165 2.36 -10.37 -17.11
CA GLY A 165 1.69 -10.88 -18.32
C GLY A 165 1.02 -9.76 -19.14
N ASP A 166 0.07 -10.10 -20.01
CA ASP A 166 -0.44 -9.22 -21.08
C ASP A 166 -1.12 -7.95 -20.55
N SER A 167 -0.29 -6.92 -20.34
CA SER A 167 -0.64 -5.60 -19.81
C SER A 167 -1.40 -4.75 -20.84
N THR A 168 -1.46 -5.20 -22.09
CA THR A 168 -2.00 -4.44 -23.23
C THR A 168 -3.49 -4.60 -23.44
N GLN A 169 -4.15 -5.50 -22.69
CA GLN A 169 -5.58 -5.72 -22.83
C GLN A 169 -6.35 -4.42 -22.57
N PRO A 170 -7.19 -3.96 -23.52
CA PRO A 170 -7.98 -2.76 -23.30
C PRO A 170 -8.91 -2.97 -22.10
N TRP A 171 -8.95 -1.96 -21.22
CA TRP A 171 -9.91 -1.94 -20.14
C TRP A 171 -11.31 -1.83 -20.76
N PRO A 172 -12.30 -2.61 -20.31
CA PRO A 172 -13.58 -2.74 -21.02
C PRO A 172 -14.53 -1.55 -20.83
N TRP A 173 -14.02 -0.32 -20.77
CA TRP A 173 -14.81 0.90 -20.56
C TRP A 173 -14.17 2.14 -21.17
#